data_AF-A0A1H4CQD9-F1
#
_entry.id   AF-A0A1H4CQD9-F1
#
_cell.length_a   1.000
_cell.length_b   1.000
_cell.length_c   1.000
_cell.angle_alpha   90.00
_cell.angle_beta   90.00
_cell.angle_gamma   90.00
#
_symmetry.space_group_name_H-M   'P 1'
#
loop_
_entity.id
_entity.type
_entity.pdbx_description
1 polymer ?
#
loop_
_entity_poly.entity_id
_entity_poly.type
_entity_poly.pdbx_seq_one_letter_code
_entity_poly.pdbx_strand_id
1 'polypeptide(L)'
;MPHSSGGGSHGGGSHGGHSSSHSSSHSGSRSSSHRVYDHYMPGTNRYVYYKAGQPHYYYSDRKYQKEKSPVPFLLVFMAIWIAISIPFYIMIIHVPKKLVMDYNSEVIIEDGIDVFTSGEETELYDELTVFSDETGITPAIITVNNNEWKGYYNDLENYAYDRYVNLFPDEKHWLIVYSSDLAAGFEDWYFEGMQGNDTDGILTEKLTDKFNEIVNQCLTARTRYTVKEAFTEGFNYVSENGMKTSADPGLLLFMVLHSSIGLGIPLSMIILFLKQKKDPDEKLKENATLCPSATDALMEDTCEYCNGVYIHGIHTSCPHCGAAIKAKSGAIGYRLNE
;
A
#
# COMPACT_ATOMS: atom_id res chain seq x y z
N MET A 1 23.64 -17.38 5.83
CA MET A 1 23.84 -18.44 6.86
C MET A 1 22.55 -19.23 6.90
N PRO A 2 22.58 -20.55 7.15
CA PRO A 2 21.35 -21.32 7.21
C PRO A 2 20.43 -20.83 8.33
N HIS A 3 19.13 -21.02 8.13
CA HIS A 3 18.09 -20.69 9.09
C HIS A 3 16.95 -21.71 9.04
N SER A 4 16.21 -21.82 10.13
CA SER A 4 15.07 -22.72 10.20
C SER A 4 14.02 -22.36 9.16
N SER A 5 13.56 -23.37 8.42
CA SER A 5 12.37 -23.31 7.57
C SER A 5 11.13 -23.83 8.32
N GLY A 6 11.24 -24.03 9.63
CA GLY A 6 10.24 -24.62 10.51
C GLY A 6 10.21 -26.15 10.48
N GLY A 7 9.33 -26.69 11.32
CA GLY A 7 9.22 -28.11 11.58
C GLY A 7 7.87 -28.51 12.16
N GLY A 8 7.77 -29.75 12.62
CA GLY A 8 6.54 -30.27 13.23
C GLY A 8 6.84 -31.32 14.28
N SER A 9 5.87 -31.56 15.16
CA SER A 9 5.95 -32.60 16.17
C SER A 9 4.58 -33.22 16.44
N HIS A 10 4.58 -34.44 16.96
CA HIS A 10 3.37 -35.20 17.27
C HIS A 10 2.46 -34.55 18.35
N GLY A 11 2.95 -33.55 19.10
CA GLY A 11 2.26 -32.94 20.24
C GLY A 11 1.92 -31.44 20.14
N GLY A 12 2.27 -30.74 19.06
CA GLY A 12 2.19 -29.28 18.99
C GLY A 12 1.63 -28.74 17.67
N GLY A 13 0.50 -28.02 17.77
CA GLY A 13 -0.07 -27.27 16.65
C GLY A 13 0.65 -25.94 16.41
N SER A 14 0.63 -25.49 15.17
CA SER A 14 1.19 -24.22 14.70
C SER A 14 0.39 -23.02 15.24
N HIS A 15 1.07 -22.11 15.93
CA HIS A 15 0.45 -20.90 16.51
C HIS A 15 0.52 -19.71 15.54
N GLY A 16 -0.60 -19.40 14.88
CA GLY A 16 -0.81 -18.13 14.18
C GLY A 16 -1.22 -17.03 15.16
N GLY A 17 -0.42 -15.97 15.24
CA GLY A 17 -0.62 -14.83 16.14
C GLY A 17 -1.86 -14.00 15.81
N HIS A 18 -2.60 -13.63 16.87
CA HIS A 18 -3.68 -12.65 16.81
C HIS A 18 -3.17 -11.28 17.26
N SER A 19 -3.50 -10.24 16.51
CA SER A 19 -3.46 -8.86 17.00
C SER A 19 -4.75 -8.14 16.63
N SER A 20 -5.49 -7.71 17.64
CA SER A 20 -6.67 -6.86 17.53
C SER A 20 -6.36 -5.44 18.01
N SER A 21 -7.21 -4.50 17.55
CA SER A 21 -7.44 -3.13 18.06
C SER A 21 -6.39 -2.07 17.64
N HIS A 22 -6.68 -0.80 17.31
CA HIS A 22 -7.67 0.15 17.83
C HIS A 22 -7.99 1.30 16.84
N SER A 23 -9.13 1.93 17.07
CA SER A 23 -9.65 3.18 16.53
C SER A 23 -8.79 4.43 16.84
N SER A 24 -8.80 5.43 15.94
CA SER A 24 -8.54 6.82 16.30
C SER A 24 -9.53 7.77 15.62
N SER A 25 -10.06 8.69 16.42
CA SER A 25 -10.99 9.76 16.12
C SER A 25 -10.28 10.94 15.46
N HIS A 26 -10.88 11.52 14.41
CA HIS A 26 -10.39 12.75 13.79
C HIS A 26 -11.07 13.98 14.38
N SER A 27 -10.24 14.88 14.91
CA SER A 27 -10.60 16.20 15.39
C SER A 27 -10.85 17.15 14.21
N GLY A 28 -12.01 17.81 14.22
CA GLY A 28 -12.40 18.79 13.22
C GLY A 28 -11.61 20.10 13.34
N SER A 29 -10.79 20.40 12.35
CA SER A 29 -10.22 21.73 12.15
C SER A 29 -11.25 22.67 11.54
N ARG A 30 -11.68 23.68 12.31
CA ARG A 30 -12.47 24.81 11.82
C ARG A 30 -11.55 25.77 11.07
N SER A 31 -11.42 25.58 9.77
CA SER A 31 -10.82 26.56 8.88
C SER A 31 -11.77 27.75 8.72
N SER A 32 -11.32 28.98 9.00
CA SER A 32 -12.10 30.19 8.77
C SER A 32 -12.20 30.45 7.26
N SER A 33 -13.23 29.90 6.62
CA SER A 33 -13.46 30.16 5.20
C SER A 33 -13.84 31.63 5.01
N HIS A 34 -13.23 32.27 4.01
CA HIS A 34 -13.73 33.51 3.46
C HIS A 34 -15.18 33.29 2.98
N ARG A 35 -16.10 34.17 3.36
CA ARG A 35 -17.53 34.07 3.02
C ARG A 35 -17.96 35.30 2.26
N VAL A 36 -18.55 35.06 1.10
CA VAL A 36 -19.22 36.07 0.29
C VAL A 36 -20.73 35.88 0.49
N TYR A 37 -21.43 36.97 0.79
CA TYR A 37 -22.86 36.97 1.05
C TYR A 37 -23.60 37.77 -0.01
N ASP A 38 -24.81 37.34 -0.38
CA ASP A 38 -25.70 38.10 -1.29
C ASP A 38 -26.53 39.16 -0.54
N HIS A 39 -26.41 39.22 0.79
CA HIS A 39 -27.09 40.17 1.66
C HIS A 39 -26.12 40.77 2.68
N TYR A 40 -26.49 41.91 3.24
CA TYR A 40 -25.68 42.61 4.22
C TYR A 40 -25.50 41.77 5.50
N MET A 41 -24.26 41.65 5.96
CA MET A 41 -23.91 41.12 7.28
C MET A 41 -23.05 42.12 8.07
N PRO A 42 -23.19 42.18 9.41
CA PRO A 42 -22.36 43.05 10.24
C PRO A 42 -20.87 42.78 10.02
N GLY A 43 -20.10 43.84 9.69
CA GLY A 43 -18.66 43.75 9.44
C GLY A 43 -18.26 43.46 7.98
N THR A 44 -19.20 43.47 7.04
CA THR A 44 -18.94 43.28 5.59
C THR A 44 -19.06 44.57 4.78
N ASN A 45 -18.28 44.67 3.72
CA ASN A 45 -18.31 45.75 2.73
C ASN A 45 -19.12 45.33 1.51
N ARG A 46 -19.88 46.25 0.91
CA ARG A 46 -20.65 46.01 -0.33
C ARG A 46 -19.79 46.29 -1.57
N TYR A 47 -19.73 45.34 -2.48
CA TYR A 47 -19.06 45.45 -3.77
C TYR A 47 -20.06 45.32 -4.92
N VAL A 48 -19.88 46.09 -5.99
CA VAL A 48 -20.71 46.03 -7.21
C VAL A 48 -19.93 45.50 -8.39
N TYR A 49 -20.54 44.59 -9.15
CA TYR A 49 -20.10 44.15 -10.48
C TYR A 49 -21.25 44.19 -11.48
N TYR A 50 -20.96 44.26 -12.77
CA TYR A 50 -22.00 44.36 -13.81
C TYR A 50 -22.09 43.07 -14.62
N LYS A 51 -23.32 42.55 -14.78
CA LYS A 51 -23.63 41.39 -15.62
C LYS A 51 -24.73 41.81 -16.59
N ALA A 52 -24.45 41.70 -17.90
CA ALA A 52 -25.39 42.09 -18.97
C ALA A 52 -25.98 43.51 -18.81
N GLY A 53 -25.17 44.49 -18.42
CA GLY A 53 -25.60 45.89 -18.28
C GLY A 53 -26.32 46.24 -16.98
N GLN A 54 -26.49 45.27 -16.06
CA GLN A 54 -27.20 45.44 -14.78
C GLN A 54 -26.25 45.30 -13.57
N PRO A 55 -26.37 46.16 -12.54
CA PRO A 55 -25.57 46.07 -11.34
C PRO A 55 -25.98 44.86 -10.50
N HIS A 56 -24.99 44.11 -10.02
CA HIS A 56 -25.13 43.01 -9.07
C HIS A 56 -24.20 43.26 -7.88
N TYR A 57 -24.66 42.89 -6.69
CA TYR A 57 -23.96 43.20 -5.44
C TYR A 57 -23.52 41.94 -4.71
N TYR A 58 -22.38 42.02 -4.03
CA TYR A 58 -21.99 41.03 -3.02
C TYR A 58 -21.39 41.72 -1.80
N TYR A 59 -21.43 41.05 -0.66
CA TYR A 59 -20.95 41.55 0.62
C TYR A 59 -19.81 40.67 1.12
N SER A 60 -18.68 41.29 1.46
CA SER A 60 -17.50 40.59 1.97
C SER A 60 -16.60 41.51 2.80
N ASP A 61 -15.84 40.95 3.73
CA ASP A 61 -14.86 41.68 4.55
C ASP A 61 -13.69 42.22 3.71
N ARG A 62 -13.36 41.55 2.60
CA ARG A 62 -12.26 41.90 1.68
C ARG A 62 -12.70 41.81 0.22
N LYS A 63 -11.98 42.49 -0.68
CA LYS A 63 -12.25 42.41 -2.13
C LYS A 63 -12.03 40.97 -2.60
N TYR A 64 -12.91 40.46 -3.47
CA TYR A 64 -12.74 39.15 -4.08
C TYR A 64 -11.37 39.06 -4.76
N GLN A 65 -10.56 38.09 -4.32
CA GLN A 65 -9.28 37.75 -4.93
C GLN A 65 -9.40 36.37 -5.56
N LYS A 66 -8.94 36.25 -6.81
CA LYS A 66 -8.91 34.97 -7.51
C LYS A 66 -7.94 34.03 -6.80
N GLU A 67 -8.45 32.89 -6.36
CA GLU A 67 -7.60 31.87 -5.78
C GLU A 67 -6.61 31.32 -6.81
N LYS A 68 -5.35 31.14 -6.39
CA LYS A 68 -4.34 30.50 -7.23
C LYS A 68 -4.78 29.05 -7.47
N SER A 69 -4.73 28.60 -8.73
CA SER A 69 -5.13 27.25 -9.06
C SER A 69 -4.19 26.24 -8.40
N PRO A 70 -4.70 25.24 -7.68
CA PRO A 70 -3.88 24.17 -7.11
C PRO A 70 -3.43 23.17 -8.18
N VAL A 71 -3.97 23.23 -9.41
CA VAL A 71 -3.74 22.23 -10.46
C VAL A 71 -2.26 22.02 -10.81
N PRO A 72 -1.44 23.06 -11.05
CA PRO A 72 -0.01 22.85 -11.37
C PRO A 72 0.74 22.15 -10.24
N PHE A 73 0.43 22.51 -8.99
CA PHE A 73 1.01 21.86 -7.81
C PHE A 73 0.61 20.38 -7.72
N LEU A 74 -0.69 20.08 -7.91
CA LEU A 74 -1.20 18.70 -7.88
C LEU A 74 -0.60 17.84 -9.01
N LEU A 75 -0.37 18.41 -10.20
CA LEU A 75 0.27 17.70 -11.31
C LEU A 75 1.74 17.37 -11.01
N VAL A 76 2.49 18.32 -10.46
CA VAL A 76 3.89 18.09 -10.04
C VAL A 76 3.95 17.05 -8.92
N PHE A 77 3.05 17.13 -7.93
CA PHE A 77 2.91 16.14 -6.87
C PHE A 77 2.65 14.73 -7.44
N MET A 78 1.68 14.58 -8.35
CA MET A 78 1.38 13.29 -8.98
C MET A 78 2.57 12.76 -9.78
N ALA A 79 3.30 13.61 -10.51
CA ALA A 79 4.49 13.20 -11.27
C ALA A 79 5.60 12.67 -10.35
N ILE A 80 5.87 13.36 -9.24
CA ILE A 80 6.84 12.90 -8.23
C ILE A 80 6.35 11.59 -7.59
N TRP A 81 5.06 11.50 -7.27
CA TRP A 81 4.47 10.30 -6.69
C TRP A 81 4.65 9.07 -7.60
N ILE A 82 4.37 9.20 -8.89
CA ILE A 82 4.57 8.14 -9.88
C ILE A 82 6.04 7.71 -9.92
N ALA A 83 6.96 8.69 -10.01
CA ALA A 83 8.39 8.41 -10.09
C ALA A 83 8.89 7.62 -8.87
N ILE A 84 8.41 7.95 -7.67
CA ILE A 84 8.75 7.24 -6.43
C ILE A 84 8.09 5.86 -6.40
N SER A 85 6.89 5.69 -6.98
CA SER A 85 6.12 4.44 -6.85
C SER A 85 6.57 3.32 -7.79
N ILE A 86 7.16 3.64 -8.95
CA ILE A 86 7.56 2.64 -9.96
C ILE A 86 8.41 1.48 -9.39
N PRO A 87 9.49 1.72 -8.60
CA PRO A 87 10.28 0.64 -8.03
C PRO A 87 9.47 -0.28 -7.10
N PHE A 88 8.53 0.29 -6.35
CA PHE A 88 7.69 -0.47 -5.44
C PHE A 88 6.76 -1.43 -6.18
N TYR A 89 6.26 -1.08 -7.35
CA TYR A 89 5.44 -2.00 -8.15
C TYR A 89 6.24 -3.19 -8.71
N ILE A 90 7.52 -2.98 -9.01
CA ILE A 90 8.41 -4.05 -9.49
C ILE A 90 8.66 -5.06 -8.36
N MET A 91 8.77 -4.60 -7.11
CA MET A 91 8.97 -5.46 -5.94
C MET A 91 7.75 -6.32 -5.56
N ILE A 92 6.56 -6.03 -6.09
CA ILE A 92 5.34 -6.81 -5.77
C ILE A 92 5.41 -8.22 -6.34
N ILE A 93 6.05 -8.36 -7.50
CA ILE A 93 6.05 -9.60 -8.27
C ILE A 93 7.31 -10.36 -7.90
N HIS A 94 7.13 -11.45 -7.15
CA HIS A 94 8.18 -12.40 -6.87
C HIS A 94 8.27 -13.39 -8.02
N VAL A 95 9.36 -13.31 -8.80
CA VAL A 95 9.66 -14.26 -9.87
C VAL A 95 10.80 -15.16 -9.38
N PRO A 96 10.50 -16.40 -8.95
CA PRO A 96 11.54 -17.32 -8.51
C PRO A 96 12.48 -17.64 -9.67
N LYS A 97 13.76 -17.77 -9.36
CA LYS A 97 14.80 -18.12 -10.33
C LYS A 97 15.47 -19.40 -9.88
N LYS A 98 15.54 -20.37 -10.80
CA LYS A 98 16.27 -21.61 -10.58
C LYS A 98 17.71 -21.28 -10.14
N LEU A 99 18.16 -21.92 -9.07
CA LEU A 99 19.49 -21.71 -8.52
C LEU A 99 20.56 -22.33 -9.42
N VAL A 100 21.73 -21.70 -9.47
CA VAL A 100 22.85 -22.18 -10.30
C VAL A 100 23.55 -23.34 -9.58
N MET A 101 23.66 -24.47 -10.28
CA MET A 101 24.24 -25.74 -9.82
C MET A 101 25.76 -25.80 -10.01
N ASP A 102 26.48 -24.83 -9.45
CA ASP A 102 27.95 -24.75 -9.48
C ASP A 102 28.62 -25.24 -8.17
N TYR A 103 27.96 -26.15 -7.47
CA TYR A 103 28.31 -26.67 -6.15
C TYR A 103 28.09 -28.20 -6.07
N ASN A 104 28.34 -28.84 -4.92
CA ASN A 104 28.02 -30.25 -4.74
C ASN A 104 26.50 -30.45 -4.60
N SER A 105 25.87 -30.92 -5.67
CA SER A 105 24.43 -31.14 -5.75
C SER A 105 24.01 -32.60 -5.56
N GLU A 106 24.84 -33.42 -4.95
CA GLU A 106 24.46 -34.78 -4.58
C GLU A 106 23.38 -34.75 -3.50
N VAL A 107 22.24 -35.39 -3.78
CA VAL A 107 21.16 -35.58 -2.81
C VAL A 107 21.65 -36.52 -1.72
N ILE A 108 21.43 -36.14 -0.46
CA ILE A 108 21.85 -36.93 0.70
C ILE A 108 20.62 -37.48 1.40
N ILE A 109 20.56 -38.81 1.55
CA ILE A 109 19.61 -39.49 2.43
C ILE A 109 20.44 -40.31 3.42
N GLU A 110 20.42 -39.92 4.69
CA GLU A 110 21.06 -40.66 5.79
C GLU A 110 19.97 -41.25 6.69
N ASP A 111 19.66 -42.55 6.51
CA ASP A 111 18.65 -43.23 7.34
C ASP A 111 19.27 -43.82 8.62
N GLY A 112 19.49 -43.00 9.64
CA GLY A 112 20.11 -43.41 10.91
C GLY A 112 19.22 -44.25 11.83
N ILE A 113 17.91 -44.31 11.58
CA ILE A 113 16.94 -45.06 12.40
C ILE A 113 16.12 -46.10 11.63
N ASP A 114 16.56 -46.48 10.42
CA ASP A 114 15.95 -47.51 9.58
C ASP A 114 14.43 -47.29 9.35
N VAL A 115 14.03 -46.03 9.08
CA VAL A 115 12.61 -45.70 8.81
C VAL A 115 12.21 -45.88 7.35
N PHE A 116 13.18 -46.00 6.45
CA PHE A 116 12.97 -46.25 5.04
C PHE A 116 13.36 -47.69 4.70
N THR A 117 12.53 -48.36 3.92
CA THR A 117 12.99 -49.57 3.22
C THR A 117 13.92 -49.19 2.07
N SER A 118 14.81 -50.10 1.64
CA SER A 118 15.73 -49.80 0.52
C SER A 118 15.04 -49.40 -0.78
N GLY A 119 13.81 -49.87 -1.01
CA GLY A 119 12.98 -49.44 -2.14
C GLY A 119 12.45 -48.01 -1.95
N GLU A 120 11.96 -47.67 -0.77
CA GLU A 120 11.50 -46.32 -0.45
C GLU A 120 12.64 -45.30 -0.49
N GLU A 121 13.83 -45.65 -0.02
CA GLU A 121 15.02 -44.78 -0.09
C GLU A 121 15.39 -44.45 -1.54
N THR A 122 15.31 -45.45 -2.44
CA THR A 122 15.58 -45.24 -3.87
C THR A 122 14.52 -44.35 -4.52
N GLU A 123 13.23 -44.61 -4.23
CA GLU A 123 12.13 -43.79 -4.76
C GLU A 123 12.22 -42.34 -4.27
N LEU A 124 12.51 -42.15 -2.97
CA LEU A 124 12.68 -40.83 -2.38
C LEU A 124 13.88 -40.10 -3.00
N TYR A 125 14.99 -40.79 -3.23
CA TYR A 125 16.15 -40.22 -3.91
C TYR A 125 15.80 -39.68 -5.30
N ASP A 126 15.04 -40.45 -6.09
CA ASP A 126 14.62 -40.04 -7.43
C ASP A 126 13.72 -38.78 -7.36
N GLU A 127 12.78 -38.73 -6.42
CA GLU A 127 11.88 -37.58 -6.22
C GLU A 127 12.64 -36.31 -5.80
N LEU A 128 13.58 -36.45 -4.86
CA LEU A 128 14.45 -35.36 -4.41
C LEU A 128 15.36 -34.85 -5.53
N THR A 129 15.82 -35.74 -6.40
CA THR A 129 16.59 -35.38 -7.59
C THR A 129 15.74 -34.55 -8.56
N VAL A 130 14.48 -34.93 -8.78
CA VAL A 130 13.55 -34.15 -9.61
C VAL A 130 13.34 -32.75 -9.01
N PHE A 131 13.10 -32.66 -7.70
CA PHE A 131 13.00 -31.36 -7.01
C PHE A 131 14.27 -30.51 -7.23
N SER A 132 15.45 -31.13 -7.13
CA SER A 132 16.72 -30.43 -7.35
C SER A 132 16.90 -29.97 -8.78
N ASP A 133 16.49 -30.78 -9.75
CA ASP A 133 16.52 -30.43 -11.17
C ASP A 133 15.55 -29.30 -11.52
N GLU A 134 14.43 -29.16 -10.81
CA GLU A 134 13.48 -28.08 -11.06
C GLU A 134 13.91 -26.76 -10.42
N THR A 135 14.37 -26.83 -9.16
CA THR A 135 14.62 -25.65 -8.33
C THR A 135 16.08 -25.21 -8.32
N GLY A 136 17.00 -26.13 -8.58
CA GLY A 136 18.44 -25.96 -8.36
C GLY A 136 18.83 -25.98 -6.88
N ILE A 137 17.93 -26.36 -5.98
CA ILE A 137 18.22 -26.53 -4.55
C ILE A 137 18.52 -28.00 -4.31
N THR A 138 19.51 -28.32 -3.49
CA THR A 138 19.84 -29.72 -3.19
C THR A 138 19.22 -30.12 -1.85
N PRO A 139 18.17 -30.95 -1.83
CA PRO A 139 17.57 -31.41 -0.59
C PRO A 139 18.44 -32.48 0.07
N ALA A 140 18.36 -32.56 1.40
CA ALA A 140 18.96 -33.63 2.19
C ALA A 140 17.98 -34.08 3.27
N ILE A 141 17.91 -35.38 3.54
CA ILE A 141 17.08 -35.94 4.60
C ILE A 141 17.96 -36.79 5.51
N ILE A 142 17.92 -36.50 6.82
CA ILE A 142 18.66 -37.24 7.83
C ILE A 142 17.67 -37.71 8.89
N THR A 143 17.71 -38.99 9.21
CA THR A 143 16.86 -39.59 10.24
C THR A 143 17.70 -39.94 11.46
N VAL A 144 17.24 -39.56 12.65
CA VAL A 144 18.00 -39.73 13.91
C VAL A 144 17.09 -40.20 15.03
N ASN A 145 17.68 -40.82 16.06
CA ASN A 145 16.91 -41.13 17.26
C ASN A 145 16.75 -39.88 18.13
N ASN A 146 15.63 -39.75 18.85
CA ASN A 146 15.42 -38.59 19.72
C ASN A 146 16.55 -38.42 20.76
N ASN A 147 17.13 -39.50 21.26
CA ASN A 147 18.20 -39.45 22.26
C ASN A 147 19.52 -38.87 21.73
N GLU A 148 19.71 -38.77 20.41
CA GLU A 148 20.91 -38.19 19.82
C GLU A 148 21.00 -36.69 20.07
N TRP A 149 19.85 -36.01 20.15
CA TRP A 149 19.79 -34.57 20.37
C TRP A 149 19.16 -34.21 21.72
N LYS A 150 18.15 -34.96 22.21
CA LYS A 150 17.50 -34.76 23.51
C LYS A 150 18.50 -35.06 24.65
N GLY A 151 19.25 -34.05 25.05
CA GLY A 151 20.27 -34.13 26.12
C GLY A 151 21.53 -33.31 25.84
N TYR A 152 21.82 -33.04 24.57
CA TYR A 152 22.94 -32.20 24.13
C TYR A 152 22.48 -30.87 23.55
N TYR A 153 21.27 -30.85 23.01
CA TYR A 153 20.65 -29.67 22.40
C TYR A 153 19.36 -29.31 23.13
N ASN A 154 19.01 -28.02 23.09
CA ASN A 154 17.78 -27.51 23.70
C ASN A 154 16.53 -27.90 22.88
N ASP A 155 16.69 -28.03 21.58
CA ASP A 155 15.64 -28.35 20.60
C ASP A 155 16.28 -29.00 19.36
N LEU A 156 15.43 -29.52 18.47
CA LEU A 156 15.85 -30.14 17.21
C LEU A 156 16.40 -29.10 16.23
N GLU A 157 15.97 -27.83 16.32
CA GLU A 157 16.45 -26.71 15.48
C GLU A 157 17.94 -26.48 15.62
N ASN A 158 18.45 -26.40 16.85
CA ASN A 158 19.88 -26.22 17.11
C ASN A 158 20.70 -27.43 16.61
N TYR A 159 20.17 -28.64 16.73
CA TYR A 159 20.81 -29.84 16.20
C TYR A 159 20.85 -29.81 14.66
N ALA A 160 19.72 -29.49 14.01
CA ALA A 160 19.63 -29.38 12.56
C ALA A 160 20.54 -28.28 12.00
N TYR A 161 20.65 -27.16 12.70
CA TYR A 161 21.60 -26.09 12.35
C TYR A 161 23.05 -26.60 12.37
N ASP A 162 23.46 -27.25 13.47
CA ASP A 162 24.82 -27.81 13.58
C ASP A 162 25.09 -28.86 12.50
N ARG A 163 24.11 -29.73 12.21
CA ARG A 163 24.23 -30.70 11.09
C ARG A 163 24.40 -29.98 9.75
N TYR A 164 23.60 -28.96 9.47
CA TYR A 164 23.69 -28.21 8.21
C TYR A 164 25.08 -27.62 8.01
N VAL A 165 25.58 -26.83 8.97
CA VAL A 165 26.86 -26.10 8.82
C VAL A 165 28.07 -27.03 8.73
N ASN A 166 27.98 -28.25 9.27
CA ASN A 166 29.03 -29.24 9.18
C ASN A 166 28.98 -30.06 7.87
N LEU A 167 27.79 -30.23 7.28
CA LEU A 167 27.61 -30.98 6.03
C LEU A 167 27.82 -30.11 4.79
N PHE A 168 27.34 -28.88 4.82
CA PHE A 168 27.26 -28.02 3.66
C PHE A 168 28.16 -26.79 3.82
N PRO A 169 29.18 -26.62 2.95
CA PRO A 169 30.03 -25.44 2.98
C PRO A 169 29.38 -24.21 2.32
N ASP A 170 28.20 -24.37 1.70
CA ASP A 170 27.45 -23.33 1.00
C ASP A 170 26.01 -23.20 1.54
N GLU A 171 25.21 -22.34 0.91
CA GLU A 171 23.87 -21.99 1.38
C GLU A 171 22.77 -22.40 0.37
N LYS A 172 23.04 -23.46 -0.41
CA LYS A 172 22.19 -23.92 -1.53
C LYS A 172 21.48 -25.25 -1.27
N HIS A 173 21.56 -25.74 -0.03
CA HIS A 173 20.90 -26.97 0.42
C HIS A 173 19.67 -26.67 1.27
N TRP A 174 18.75 -27.65 1.29
CA TRP A 174 17.64 -27.69 2.23
C TRP A 174 17.67 -29.02 2.99
N LEU A 175 18.09 -28.96 4.25
CA LEU A 175 18.21 -30.13 5.12
C LEU A 175 16.91 -30.34 5.88
N ILE A 176 16.39 -31.55 5.87
CA ILE A 176 15.31 -32.01 6.72
C ILE A 176 15.88 -33.03 7.71
N VAL A 177 15.77 -32.74 9.01
CA VAL A 177 16.10 -33.69 10.07
C VAL A 177 14.80 -34.26 10.61
N TYR A 178 14.60 -35.58 10.44
CA TYR A 178 13.51 -36.32 11.04
C TYR A 178 14.01 -37.07 12.28
N SER A 179 13.25 -37.01 13.37
CA SER A 179 13.63 -37.67 14.62
C SER A 179 12.45 -38.46 15.18
N SER A 180 12.69 -39.70 15.60
CA SER A 180 11.66 -40.55 16.17
C SER A 180 12.22 -41.57 17.18
N ASP A 181 11.37 -41.98 18.13
CA ASP A 181 11.60 -43.11 19.03
C ASP A 181 10.67 -44.27 18.67
N LEU A 182 11.07 -45.06 17.68
CA LEU A 182 10.30 -46.22 17.21
C LEU A 182 10.05 -47.28 18.32
N ALA A 183 10.87 -47.27 19.39
CA ALA A 183 10.87 -48.29 20.43
C ALA A 183 9.81 -48.13 21.54
N ALA A 184 9.07 -47.02 21.59
CA ALA A 184 8.31 -46.63 22.79
C ALA A 184 6.81 -47.03 22.80
N GLY A 185 6.29 -47.72 21.79
CA GLY A 185 4.86 -48.07 21.69
C GLY A 185 3.92 -46.88 21.41
N PHE A 186 4.38 -45.66 21.62
CA PHE A 186 3.87 -44.39 21.09
C PHE A 186 5.00 -43.72 20.31
N GLU A 187 4.77 -43.41 19.04
CA GLU A 187 5.78 -42.80 18.19
C GLU A 187 5.84 -41.28 18.45
N ASP A 188 6.81 -40.85 19.25
CA ASP A 188 7.08 -39.43 19.52
C ASP A 188 8.04 -38.88 18.46
N TRP A 189 7.46 -38.46 17.33
CA TRP A 189 8.22 -37.94 16.19
C TRP A 189 8.30 -36.41 16.16
N TYR A 190 9.39 -35.93 15.57
CA TYR A 190 9.72 -34.53 15.32
C TYR A 190 10.34 -34.43 13.93
N PHE A 191 10.20 -33.30 13.27
CA PHE A 191 11.06 -32.96 12.15
C PHE A 191 11.36 -31.47 12.15
N GLU A 192 12.48 -31.10 11.55
CA GLU A 192 12.92 -29.72 11.40
C GLU A 192 13.58 -29.54 10.04
N GLY A 193 13.20 -28.48 9.32
CA GLY A 193 13.87 -28.05 8.10
C GLY A 193 14.86 -26.91 8.37
N MET A 194 16.03 -26.99 7.75
CA MET A 194 17.10 -25.99 7.80
C MET A 194 17.49 -25.62 6.37
N GLN A 195 17.27 -24.37 5.99
CA GLN A 195 17.49 -23.89 4.62
C GLN A 195 18.62 -22.87 4.57
N GLY A 196 19.40 -22.90 3.49
CA GLY A 196 20.40 -21.87 3.23
C GLY A 196 19.79 -20.61 2.60
N ASN A 197 20.37 -19.43 2.84
CA ASN A 197 19.78 -18.17 2.38
C ASN A 197 19.68 -18.05 0.86
N ASP A 198 20.55 -18.71 0.09
CA ASP A 198 20.47 -18.65 -1.37
C ASP A 198 19.22 -19.36 -1.91
N THR A 199 18.53 -20.13 -1.05
CA THR A 199 17.29 -20.84 -1.38
C THR A 199 16.02 -19.99 -1.20
N ASP A 200 16.08 -18.86 -0.46
CA ASP A 200 14.92 -18.03 -0.07
C ASP A 200 14.10 -17.50 -1.25
N GLY A 201 14.76 -17.32 -2.39
CA GLY A 201 14.12 -16.92 -3.64
C GLY A 201 13.11 -17.94 -4.17
N ILE A 202 13.15 -19.18 -3.68
CA ILE A 202 12.25 -20.28 -4.04
C ILE A 202 11.54 -20.78 -2.78
N LEU A 203 12.28 -21.06 -1.70
CA LEU A 203 11.75 -21.51 -0.42
C LEU A 203 11.29 -20.34 0.45
N THR A 204 10.20 -19.71 0.02
CA THR A 204 9.56 -18.66 0.83
C THR A 204 8.92 -19.23 2.09
N GLU A 205 8.81 -18.44 3.17
CA GLU A 205 8.14 -18.80 4.42
C GLU A 205 6.76 -19.45 4.19
N LYS A 206 5.96 -18.91 3.28
CA LYS A 206 4.63 -19.46 2.95
C LYS A 206 4.70 -20.88 2.37
N LEU A 207 5.72 -21.19 1.58
CA LEU A 207 5.90 -22.50 0.95
C LEU A 207 6.40 -23.50 1.98
N THR A 208 7.38 -23.11 2.81
CA THR A 208 7.93 -23.98 3.86
C THR A 208 6.90 -24.25 4.95
N ASP A 209 6.08 -23.26 5.33
CA ASP A 209 4.93 -23.45 6.22
C ASP A 209 3.94 -24.48 5.69
N LYS A 210 3.65 -24.43 4.38
CA LYS A 210 2.71 -25.36 3.77
C LYS A 210 3.31 -26.76 3.62
N PHE A 211 4.59 -26.86 3.31
CA PHE A 211 5.35 -28.11 3.40
C PHE A 211 5.23 -28.71 4.81
N ASN A 212 5.52 -27.91 5.85
CA ASN A 212 5.44 -28.34 7.25
C ASN A 212 4.04 -28.84 7.60
N GLU A 213 2.99 -28.14 7.16
CA GLU A 213 1.60 -28.54 7.36
C GLU A 213 1.28 -29.89 6.70
N ILE A 214 1.70 -30.09 5.45
CA ILE A 214 1.46 -31.33 4.69
C ILE A 214 2.20 -32.50 5.36
N VAL A 215 3.49 -32.34 5.63
CA VAL A 215 4.31 -33.37 6.27
C VAL A 215 3.73 -33.73 7.64
N ASN A 216 3.38 -32.75 8.46
CA ASN A 216 2.77 -32.96 9.77
C ASN A 216 1.42 -33.72 9.66
N GLN A 217 0.57 -33.36 8.70
CA GLN A 217 -0.70 -34.07 8.45
C GLN A 217 -0.47 -35.53 8.05
N CYS A 218 0.47 -35.79 7.14
CA CYS A 218 0.82 -37.14 6.69
C CYS A 218 1.43 -37.97 7.82
N LEU A 219 2.39 -37.42 8.57
CA LEU A 219 3.03 -38.07 9.72
C LEU A 219 2.06 -38.29 10.89
N THR A 220 1.03 -37.45 11.06
CA THR A 220 -0.04 -37.72 12.05
C THR A 220 -0.93 -38.87 11.58
N ALA A 221 -1.07 -39.07 10.27
CA ALA A 221 -1.88 -40.10 9.66
C ALA A 221 -1.08 -41.35 9.25
N ARG A 222 -0.16 -41.84 10.12
CA ARG A 222 0.74 -43.01 9.86
C ARG A 222 0.04 -44.29 9.37
N THR A 223 -1.25 -44.45 9.64
CA THR A 223 -2.05 -45.58 9.11
C THR A 223 -2.29 -45.51 7.61
N ARG A 224 -2.00 -44.38 6.97
CA ARG A 224 -2.20 -44.11 5.55
C ARG A 224 -0.94 -43.69 4.82
N TYR A 225 0.02 -43.09 5.52
CA TYR A 225 1.25 -42.56 4.93
C TYR A 225 2.49 -43.07 5.66
N THR A 226 3.50 -43.52 4.91
CA THR A 226 4.84 -43.80 5.43
C THR A 226 5.64 -42.51 5.66
N VAL A 227 6.82 -42.58 6.31
CA VAL A 227 7.70 -41.40 6.44
C VAL A 227 8.07 -40.87 5.05
N LYS A 228 8.39 -41.78 4.13
CA LYS A 228 8.74 -41.46 2.75
C LYS A 228 7.61 -40.68 2.09
N GLU A 229 6.40 -41.25 2.09
CA GLU A 229 5.23 -40.61 1.47
C GLU A 229 4.91 -39.23 2.07
N ALA A 230 5.11 -39.04 3.38
CA ALA A 230 4.91 -37.74 4.01
C ALA A 230 5.86 -36.68 3.44
N PHE A 231 7.15 -37.00 3.30
CA PHE A 231 8.12 -36.06 2.72
C PHE A 231 7.92 -35.88 1.22
N THR A 232 7.65 -36.96 0.47
CA THR A 232 7.28 -36.92 -0.95
C THR A 232 6.16 -35.92 -1.21
N GLU A 233 5.05 -35.99 -0.47
CA GLU A 233 3.91 -35.09 -0.63
C GLU A 233 4.29 -33.62 -0.34
N GLY A 234 5.13 -33.41 0.67
CA GLY A 234 5.69 -32.09 0.98
C GLY A 234 6.53 -31.55 -0.18
N PHE A 235 7.53 -32.32 -0.63
CA PHE A 235 8.43 -31.90 -1.71
C PHE A 235 7.68 -31.68 -3.02
N ASN A 236 6.73 -32.54 -3.38
CA ASN A 236 5.88 -32.37 -4.56
C ASN A 236 5.11 -31.06 -4.50
N TYR A 237 4.54 -30.71 -3.36
CA TYR A 237 3.87 -29.42 -3.20
C TYR A 237 4.82 -28.24 -3.44
N VAL A 238 6.05 -28.30 -2.93
CA VAL A 238 7.04 -27.25 -3.13
C VAL A 238 7.53 -27.20 -4.57
N SER A 239 7.83 -28.33 -5.22
CA SER A 239 8.17 -28.41 -6.65
C SER A 239 7.10 -27.74 -7.52
N GLU A 240 5.84 -28.09 -7.29
CA GLU A 240 4.72 -27.58 -8.07
C GLU A 240 4.50 -26.07 -7.89
N ASN A 241 4.84 -25.49 -6.73
CA ASN A 241 4.46 -24.12 -6.38
C ASN A 241 5.64 -23.15 -6.19
N GLY A 242 6.84 -23.66 -5.93
CA GLY A 242 8.06 -22.90 -5.64
C GLY A 242 8.58 -22.13 -6.84
N MET A 243 8.34 -22.64 -8.05
CA MET A 243 8.75 -21.99 -9.29
C MET A 243 7.65 -21.10 -9.91
N LYS A 244 6.49 -20.98 -9.27
CA LYS A 244 5.39 -20.12 -9.75
C LYS A 244 5.64 -18.67 -9.34
N THR A 245 5.41 -17.75 -10.27
CA THR A 245 5.37 -16.31 -9.95
C THR A 245 4.24 -16.03 -8.96
N SER A 246 4.56 -15.31 -7.90
CA SER A 246 3.59 -14.94 -6.87
C SER A 246 3.61 -13.43 -6.61
N ALA A 247 2.54 -12.94 -5.98
CA ALA A 247 2.42 -11.56 -5.54
C ALA A 247 1.85 -11.54 -4.14
N ASP A 248 2.42 -10.71 -3.27
CA ASP A 248 1.96 -10.55 -1.90
C ASP A 248 0.60 -9.81 -1.87
N PRO A 249 -0.48 -10.43 -1.36
CA PRO A 249 -1.80 -9.80 -1.31
C PRO A 249 -1.86 -8.54 -0.44
N GLY A 250 -1.09 -8.50 0.65
CA GLY A 250 -0.99 -7.34 1.55
C GLY A 250 -0.28 -6.18 0.88
N LEU A 251 0.81 -6.45 0.15
CA LEU A 251 1.51 -5.45 -0.64
C LEU A 251 0.64 -4.95 -1.80
N LEU A 252 -0.10 -5.84 -2.47
CA LEU A 252 -1.09 -5.45 -3.49
C LEU A 252 -2.13 -4.48 -2.92
N LEU A 253 -2.71 -4.80 -1.76
CA LEU A 253 -3.66 -3.93 -1.08
C LEU A 253 -3.04 -2.58 -0.71
N PHE A 254 -1.84 -2.59 -0.14
CA PHE A 254 -1.09 -1.39 0.19
C PHE A 254 -0.89 -0.51 -1.04
N MET A 255 -0.56 -1.10 -2.19
CA MET A 255 -0.31 -0.37 -3.44
C MET A 255 -1.57 0.25 -4.00
N VAL A 256 -2.72 -0.42 -3.90
CA VAL A 256 -4.02 0.17 -4.26
C VAL A 256 -4.33 1.40 -3.40
N LEU A 257 -4.11 1.31 -2.09
CA LEU A 257 -4.31 2.42 -1.16
C LEU A 257 -3.34 3.58 -1.43
N HIS A 258 -2.06 3.26 -1.60
CA HIS A 258 -0.99 4.20 -1.96
C HIS A 258 -1.30 4.96 -3.26
N SER A 259 -1.74 4.24 -4.30
CA SER A 259 -2.18 4.83 -5.58
C SER A 259 -3.37 5.76 -5.39
N SER A 260 -4.31 5.37 -4.53
CA SER A 260 -5.53 6.14 -4.27
C SER A 260 -5.20 7.48 -3.61
N ILE A 261 -4.26 7.51 -2.67
CA ILE A 261 -3.81 8.73 -2.00
C ILE A 261 -3.02 9.63 -2.96
N GLY A 262 -2.07 9.06 -3.70
CA GLY A 262 -1.16 9.85 -4.54
C GLY A 262 -1.73 10.30 -5.87
N LEU A 263 -2.70 9.58 -6.42
CA LEU A 263 -3.29 9.86 -7.73
C LEU A 263 -4.79 10.10 -7.65
N GLY A 264 -5.52 9.21 -6.96
CA GLY A 264 -6.99 9.28 -6.87
C GLY A 264 -7.48 10.58 -6.23
N ILE A 265 -6.97 10.90 -5.04
CA ILE A 265 -7.35 12.13 -4.31
C ILE A 265 -6.96 13.39 -5.10
N PRO A 266 -5.70 13.60 -5.54
CA PRO A 266 -5.33 14.76 -6.35
C PRO A 266 -6.15 14.90 -7.65
N LEU A 267 -6.39 13.79 -8.36
CA LEU A 267 -7.21 13.81 -9.57
C LEU A 267 -8.65 14.25 -9.26
N SER A 268 -9.24 13.74 -8.18
CA SER A 268 -10.57 14.16 -7.74
C SER A 268 -10.62 15.65 -7.41
N MET A 269 -9.58 16.18 -6.74
CA MET A 269 -9.47 17.61 -6.41
C MET A 269 -9.34 18.47 -7.68
N ILE A 270 -8.56 18.04 -8.67
CA ILE A 270 -8.45 18.71 -9.97
C ILE A 270 -9.84 18.75 -10.64
N ILE A 271 -10.56 17.62 -10.69
CA ILE A 271 -11.89 17.56 -11.31
C ILE A 271 -12.87 18.49 -10.60
N LEU A 272 -12.89 18.51 -9.26
CA LEU A 272 -13.75 19.40 -8.48
C LEU A 272 -13.41 20.87 -8.71
N PHE A 273 -12.12 21.22 -8.73
CA PHE A 273 -11.66 22.58 -9.02
C PHE A 273 -12.06 23.03 -10.43
N LEU A 274 -11.89 22.17 -11.44
CA LEU A 274 -12.30 22.46 -12.82
C LEU A 274 -13.83 22.60 -12.96
N LYS A 275 -14.62 21.89 -12.15
CA LYS A 275 -16.07 22.06 -12.08
C LYS A 275 -16.47 23.38 -11.43
N GLN A 276 -15.82 23.80 -10.34
CA GLN A 276 -16.09 25.08 -9.66
C GLN A 276 -15.80 26.28 -10.55
N LYS A 277 -14.68 26.27 -11.29
CA LYS A 277 -14.27 27.37 -12.19
C LYS A 277 -15.22 27.62 -13.38
N LYS A 278 -16.27 26.82 -13.54
CA LYS A 278 -17.33 27.07 -14.53
C LYS A 278 -18.35 28.13 -14.10
N ASP A 279 -18.30 28.65 -12.88
CA ASP A 279 -19.18 29.75 -12.47
C ASP A 279 -18.84 31.03 -13.26
N PRO A 280 -19.73 31.51 -14.15
CA PRO A 280 -19.46 32.66 -15.01
C PRO A 280 -19.31 33.98 -14.23
N ASP A 281 -19.77 34.04 -12.98
CA ASP A 281 -19.83 35.28 -12.20
C ASP A 281 -18.54 35.57 -11.42
N GLU A 282 -17.65 34.58 -11.25
CA GLU A 282 -16.36 34.77 -10.58
C GLU A 282 -15.47 35.82 -11.26
N LYS A 283 -15.41 35.79 -12.61
CA LYS A 283 -14.63 36.77 -13.39
C LYS A 283 -15.18 38.18 -13.26
N LEU A 284 -16.49 38.33 -13.07
CA LEU A 284 -17.12 39.64 -12.90
C LEU A 284 -16.88 40.18 -11.48
N LYS A 285 -16.91 39.31 -10.47
CA LYS A 285 -16.62 39.65 -9.06
C LYS A 285 -15.18 40.13 -8.84
N GLU A 286 -14.20 39.64 -9.61
CA GLU A 286 -12.80 40.10 -9.61
C GLU A 286 -12.67 41.60 -9.97
N ASN A 287 -13.50 42.06 -10.90
CA ASN A 287 -13.54 43.46 -11.35
C ASN A 287 -14.50 44.33 -10.52
N ALA A 288 -15.04 43.82 -9.42
CA ALA A 288 -16.00 44.56 -8.61
C ALA A 288 -15.37 45.78 -7.94
N THR A 289 -16.18 46.83 -7.81
CA THR A 289 -15.79 48.10 -7.17
C THR A 289 -16.45 48.23 -5.80
N LEU A 290 -15.73 48.80 -4.83
CA LEU A 290 -16.24 49.02 -3.47
C LEU A 290 -17.31 50.13 -3.49
N CYS A 291 -18.47 49.87 -2.86
CA CYS A 291 -19.50 50.86 -2.68
C CYS A 291 -19.20 51.77 -1.46
N PRO A 292 -19.50 53.08 -1.51
CA PRO A 292 -19.24 54.03 -0.42
C PRO A 292 -19.95 53.70 0.90
N SER A 293 -21.05 52.96 0.83
CA SER A 293 -21.82 52.51 1.98
C SER A 293 -22.29 51.08 1.76
N ALA A 294 -22.38 50.30 2.84
CA ALA A 294 -22.89 48.94 2.83
C ALA A 294 -24.42 48.87 3.00
N THR A 295 -25.04 49.92 3.54
CA THR A 295 -26.47 49.92 3.94
C THR A 295 -27.31 50.96 3.22
N ASP A 296 -26.71 52.01 2.65
CA ASP A 296 -27.48 53.09 2.03
C ASP A 296 -28.04 52.68 0.66
N ALA A 297 -29.19 53.25 0.30
CA ALA A 297 -29.76 53.10 -1.03
C ALA A 297 -28.84 53.76 -2.06
N LEU A 298 -28.24 52.96 -2.95
CA LEU A 298 -27.43 53.47 -4.04
C LEU A 298 -28.34 54.05 -5.12
N MET A 299 -27.91 55.16 -5.71
CA MET A 299 -28.65 55.83 -6.77
C MET A 299 -28.21 55.28 -8.13
N GLU A 300 -29.02 54.37 -8.67
CA GLU A 300 -28.87 53.78 -10.00
C GLU A 300 -29.43 54.74 -11.08
N ASP A 301 -28.72 54.85 -12.20
CA ASP A 301 -29.12 55.66 -13.35
C ASP A 301 -28.71 54.97 -14.65
N THR A 302 -29.35 55.31 -15.77
CA THR A 302 -29.13 54.66 -17.06
C THR A 302 -28.31 55.55 -17.98
N CYS A 303 -27.28 54.97 -18.60
CA CYS A 303 -26.45 55.68 -19.58
C CYS A 303 -27.23 55.94 -20.87
N GLU A 304 -27.31 57.20 -21.30
CA GLU A 304 -28.04 57.61 -22.52
C GLU A 304 -27.43 57.07 -23.82
N TYR A 305 -26.15 56.67 -23.80
CA TYR A 305 -25.43 56.26 -25.00
C TYR A 305 -25.47 54.75 -25.25
N CYS A 306 -25.50 53.95 -24.18
CA CYS A 306 -25.45 52.49 -24.29
C CYS A 306 -26.55 51.77 -23.50
N ASN A 307 -27.47 52.51 -22.88
CA ASN A 307 -28.57 52.01 -22.03
C ASN A 307 -28.12 51.12 -20.85
N GLY A 308 -26.84 51.15 -20.49
CA GLY A 308 -26.30 50.40 -19.36
C GLY A 308 -26.58 51.12 -18.04
N VAL A 309 -26.95 50.39 -17.01
CA VAL A 309 -27.22 50.94 -15.68
C VAL A 309 -25.91 51.13 -14.93
N TYR A 310 -25.72 52.26 -14.24
CA TYR A 310 -24.54 52.58 -13.45
C TYR A 310 -24.94 53.26 -12.12
N ILE A 311 -24.00 53.30 -11.17
CA ILE A 311 -24.24 53.87 -9.84
C ILE A 311 -23.47 55.18 -9.65
N HIS A 312 -24.18 56.22 -9.20
CA HIS A 312 -23.62 57.53 -8.88
C HIS A 312 -22.67 57.47 -7.66
N GLY A 313 -21.55 58.20 -7.74
CA GLY A 313 -20.55 58.27 -6.66
C GLY A 313 -19.51 57.14 -6.63
N ILE A 314 -19.62 56.15 -7.54
CA ILE A 314 -18.67 55.04 -7.70
C ILE A 314 -17.82 55.19 -8.97
N HIS A 315 -18.43 55.68 -10.04
CA HIS A 315 -17.80 55.82 -11.35
C HIS A 315 -17.79 57.29 -11.81
N THR A 316 -16.72 57.72 -12.46
CA THR A 316 -16.59 59.06 -13.09
C THR A 316 -16.99 59.05 -14.58
N SER A 317 -17.07 57.87 -15.17
CA SER A 317 -17.53 57.59 -16.54
C SER A 317 -18.32 56.29 -16.58
N CYS A 318 -19.20 56.11 -17.55
CA CYS A 318 -20.03 54.92 -17.70
C CYS A 318 -19.15 53.66 -17.76
N PRO A 319 -19.37 52.66 -16.88
CA PRO A 319 -18.57 51.44 -16.84
C PRO A 319 -18.79 50.51 -18.06
N HIS A 320 -19.80 50.80 -18.89
CA HIS A 320 -20.15 50.00 -20.07
C HIS A 320 -19.58 50.57 -21.38
N CYS A 321 -19.56 51.89 -21.55
CA CYS A 321 -19.16 52.54 -22.81
C CYS A 321 -18.16 53.70 -22.66
N GLY A 322 -17.77 54.05 -21.44
CA GLY A 322 -16.81 55.14 -21.16
C GLY A 322 -17.37 56.57 -21.30
N ALA A 323 -18.66 56.74 -21.64
CA ALA A 323 -19.28 58.07 -21.74
C ALA A 323 -19.29 58.81 -20.39
N ALA A 324 -19.24 60.14 -20.42
CA ALA A 324 -19.31 60.95 -19.19
C ALA A 324 -20.65 60.73 -18.45
N ILE A 325 -20.57 60.59 -17.14
CA ILE A 325 -21.75 60.47 -16.26
C ILE A 325 -22.37 61.84 -16.04
N LYS A 326 -23.70 61.92 -15.97
CA LYS A 326 -24.41 63.16 -15.67
C LYS A 326 -24.07 63.64 -14.25
N ALA A 327 -23.65 64.90 -14.11
CA ALA A 327 -23.55 65.53 -12.79
C ALA A 327 -24.96 65.71 -12.21
N LYS A 328 -25.18 65.29 -10.96
CA LYS A 328 -26.51 65.38 -10.36
C LYS A 328 -26.86 66.82 -9.97
N SER A 329 -27.99 67.32 -10.46
CA SER A 329 -28.67 68.49 -9.91
C SER A 329 -29.30 68.13 -8.56
N GLY A 330 -28.55 68.32 -7.47
CA GLY A 330 -29.00 68.06 -6.10
C GLY A 330 -27.98 67.31 -5.25
N ALA A 331 -26.77 67.86 -5.12
CA ALA A 331 -25.81 67.45 -4.12
C ALA A 331 -26.01 68.30 -2.85
N ILE A 332 -26.56 67.70 -1.79
CA ILE A 332 -26.20 68.14 -0.44
C ILE A 332 -24.77 67.64 -0.22
N GLY A 333 -23.85 68.59 -0.07
CA GLY A 333 -22.43 68.32 0.01
C GLY A 333 -22.07 67.40 1.18
N TYR A 334 -21.35 66.34 0.87
CA TYR A 334 -20.47 65.71 1.85
C TYR A 334 -19.08 66.28 1.62
N ARG A 335 -18.62 67.05 2.63
CA ARG A 335 -17.23 67.49 2.74
C ARG A 335 -16.33 66.25 2.74
N LEU A 336 -15.35 66.25 1.85
CA LEU A 336 -14.10 65.54 2.05
C LEU A 336 -13.45 66.15 3.30
N ASN A 337 -13.27 65.35 4.35
CA ASN A 337 -12.28 65.67 5.38
C ASN A 337 -10.95 65.09 4.91
N GLU A 338 -9.93 65.93 4.95
CA GLU A 338 -8.51 65.65 4.73
C GLU A 338 -7.96 64.56 5.65
#